data_AF-A0A381RCE5-F1
#
_entry.id   AF-A0A381RCE5-F1
#
_cell.length_a   1.000
_cell.length_b   1.000
_cell.length_c   1.000
_cell.angle_alpha   90.00
_cell.angle_beta   90.00
_cell.angle_gamma   90.00
#
_symmetry.space_group_name_H-M   'P 1'
#
loop_
_entity.id
_entity.type
_entity.pdbx_description
1 polymer ?
#
loop_
_entity_poly.entity_id
_entity_poly.type
_entity_poly.pdbx_seq_one_letter_code
_entity_poly.pdbx_strand_id
1 'polypeptide(L)'
;VIYAATTERSIAIVLLVVVVVGWAIYVFVNIRRSKSEVGSEIELAANRGSLPDDDALEGNRLERVQAFGVLMLLIIALALPVYWLREGGRRSGAERGFSERAAAAGERLAEELECVVCHGADLGGANYAPVVLDIGNQFSDQDTYIVKTTWRAPALDTVFARFDTDAETLDEVNEIRQILNYGRGVMPAWGLPGGGPLTPQQVDNLIAWLWRERLSDEEAREDALVAKQSEMAAHPEKTEGQILFEIHCARCHTPRWPARGAAQLPNNGGEVQIVPGPAGSGRYGPALNTVSLERLFPDIEDQISFVATGAADNVAYGEFARLGNYGMPGFGRVLSDDEIRAIAEYERSLDPAEQTTVQFTELHTTEDNK
;
A
#
# COMPACT_ATOMS: atom_id res chain seq x y z
N VAL A 1 -18.40 -35.56 1.02
CA VAL A 1 -17.68 -34.27 0.99
C VAL A 1 -16.28 -34.53 0.44
N ILE A 2 -16.15 -34.57 -0.88
CA ILE A 2 -14.85 -34.72 -1.58
C ILE A 2 -14.91 -33.78 -2.78
N TYR A 3 -14.77 -32.48 -2.54
CA TYR A 3 -14.48 -31.50 -3.59
C TYR A 3 -13.52 -30.48 -2.99
N ALA A 4 -12.49 -30.12 -3.77
CA ALA A 4 -11.27 -29.39 -3.41
C ALA A 4 -10.18 -30.16 -2.64
N ALA A 5 -9.74 -31.31 -3.16
CA ALA A 5 -8.37 -31.76 -2.89
C ALA A 5 -7.44 -31.10 -3.92
N THR A 6 -6.48 -30.30 -3.47
CA THR A 6 -5.39 -29.81 -4.33
C THR A 6 -4.69 -30.99 -5.00
N THR A 7 -4.06 -30.80 -6.17
CA THR A 7 -3.36 -31.87 -6.91
C THR A 7 -2.40 -32.65 -6.01
N GLU A 8 -1.74 -31.94 -5.10
CA GLU A 8 -0.84 -32.49 -4.08
C GLU A 8 -1.57 -33.40 -3.07
N ARG A 9 -2.74 -32.98 -2.57
CA ARG A 9 -3.56 -33.77 -1.65
C ARG A 9 -4.11 -35.04 -2.32
N SER A 10 -4.46 -34.96 -3.60
CA SER A 10 -4.93 -36.11 -4.38
C SER A 10 -3.82 -37.15 -4.58
N ILE A 11 -2.59 -36.71 -4.91
CA ILE A 11 -1.43 -37.61 -5.04
C ILE A 11 -1.11 -38.28 -3.70
N ALA A 12 -1.13 -37.52 -2.60
CA ALA A 12 -0.85 -38.05 -1.26
C ALA A 12 -1.88 -39.12 -0.82
N ILE A 13 -3.17 -38.90 -1.11
CA ILE A 13 -4.23 -39.87 -0.81
C ILE A 13 -4.05 -41.16 -1.61
N VAL A 14 -3.70 -41.06 -2.90
CA VAL A 14 -3.45 -42.25 -3.74
C VAL A 14 -2.27 -43.07 -3.20
N LEU A 15 -1.16 -42.41 -2.85
CA LEU A 15 0.00 -43.08 -2.25
C LEU A 15 -0.34 -43.74 -0.91
N LEU A 16 -1.11 -43.07 -0.05
CA LEU A 16 -1.59 -43.62 1.21
C LEU A 16 -2.42 -44.89 0.99
N VAL A 17 -3.36 -44.86 0.03
CA VAL A 17 -4.20 -46.03 -0.31
C VAL A 17 -3.34 -47.19 -0.78
N VAL A 18 -2.34 -46.95 -1.64
CA VAL A 18 -1.42 -48.01 -2.12
C VAL A 18 -0.66 -48.64 -0.95
N VAL A 19 -0.14 -47.82 -0.04
CA VAL A 19 0.60 -48.32 1.14
C VAL A 19 -0.32 -49.11 2.07
N VAL A 20 -1.52 -48.59 2.37
CA VAL A 20 -2.49 -49.25 3.26
C VAL A 20 -2.99 -50.57 2.66
N VAL A 21 -3.31 -50.60 1.37
CA VAL A 21 -3.73 -51.82 0.67
C VAL A 21 -2.58 -52.83 0.59
N GLY A 22 -1.37 -52.38 0.27
CA GLY A 22 -0.18 -53.24 0.27
C GLY A 22 0.09 -53.84 1.64
N TRP A 23 -0.03 -53.05 2.71
CA TRP A 23 0.10 -53.52 4.09
C TRP A 23 -1.00 -54.50 4.47
N ALA A 24 -2.27 -54.22 4.10
CA ALA A 24 -3.38 -55.12 4.36
C ALA A 24 -3.20 -56.48 3.66
N ILE A 25 -2.73 -56.48 2.40
CA ILE A 25 -2.40 -57.70 1.65
C ILE A 25 -1.25 -58.44 2.33
N TYR A 26 -0.19 -57.74 2.72
CA TYR A 26 0.94 -58.34 3.45
C TYR A 26 0.49 -59.02 4.74
N VAL A 27 -0.29 -58.32 5.58
CA VAL A 27 -0.84 -58.85 6.82
C VAL A 27 -1.73 -60.06 6.55
N PHE A 28 -2.63 -59.97 5.57
CA PHE A 28 -3.52 -61.08 5.21
C PHE A 28 -2.76 -62.33 4.75
N VAL A 29 -1.74 -62.17 3.88
CA VAL A 29 -0.89 -63.27 3.43
C VAL A 29 -0.08 -63.85 4.60
N ASN A 30 0.43 -63.00 5.48
CA ASN A 30 1.23 -63.43 6.63
C ASN A 30 0.38 -64.21 7.65
N ILE A 31 -0.85 -63.74 7.92
CA ILE A 31 -1.83 -64.46 8.75
C ILE A 31 -2.18 -65.81 8.12
N ARG A 32 -2.41 -65.88 6.80
CA ARG A 32 -2.69 -67.14 6.12
C ARG A 32 -1.52 -68.12 6.08
N ARG A 33 -0.29 -67.62 6.14
CA ARG A 33 0.93 -68.42 6.21
C ARG A 33 1.30 -68.82 7.64
N SER A 34 0.63 -68.29 8.66
CA SER A 34 0.84 -68.71 10.04
C SER A 34 0.31 -70.14 10.22
N LYS A 35 1.17 -71.02 10.74
CA LYS A 35 0.81 -72.42 11.03
C LYS A 35 -0.11 -72.48 12.26
N SER A 36 -0.96 -73.50 12.33
CA SER A 36 -1.98 -73.66 13.39
C SER A 36 -1.43 -74.17 14.74
N GLU A 37 -0.13 -74.34 14.87
CA GLU A 37 0.51 -75.02 16.00
C GLU A 37 1.11 -73.99 16.96
N VAL A 38 0.43 -73.75 18.09
CA VAL A 38 0.90 -72.87 19.17
C VAL A 38 2.20 -73.44 19.77
N GLY A 39 3.28 -72.65 19.74
CA GLY A 39 4.61 -73.05 20.23
C GLY A 39 5.58 -73.54 19.15
N SER A 40 5.19 -73.54 17.86
CA SER A 40 6.11 -73.79 16.75
C SER A 40 6.98 -72.57 16.39
N GLU A 41 6.67 -71.41 16.97
CA GLU A 41 7.36 -70.12 16.87
C GLU A 41 8.56 -69.97 17.82
N ILE A 42 8.89 -70.97 18.64
CA ILE A 42 10.10 -70.96 19.46
C ILE A 42 11.29 -71.32 18.57
N GLU A 43 11.62 -70.45 17.63
CA GLU A 43 12.94 -70.44 17.02
C GLU A 43 13.95 -70.12 18.12
N LEU A 44 15.09 -70.84 18.14
CA LEU A 44 16.23 -70.50 18.98
C LEU A 44 16.46 -68.99 18.89
N ALA A 45 16.54 -68.31 20.04
CA ALA A 45 16.82 -66.88 20.07
C ALA A 45 17.97 -66.58 19.11
N ALA A 46 17.85 -65.56 18.24
CA ALA A 46 18.73 -65.39 17.07
C ALA A 46 20.24 -65.33 17.42
N ASN A 47 20.57 -65.02 18.68
CA ASN A 47 21.92 -65.05 19.26
C ASN A 47 22.41 -66.43 19.73
N ARG A 48 21.58 -67.47 19.67
CA ARG A 48 21.86 -68.87 20.04
C ARG A 48 21.76 -69.83 18.84
N GLY A 49 21.28 -69.37 17.69
CA GLY A 49 21.39 -70.11 16.42
C GLY A 49 22.81 -70.06 15.85
N SER A 50 23.15 -70.97 14.94
CA SER A 50 24.43 -70.90 14.23
C SER A 50 24.50 -69.59 13.45
N LEU A 51 25.51 -68.76 13.74
CA LEU A 51 25.78 -67.58 12.94
C LEU A 51 26.03 -68.01 11.49
N PRO A 52 25.55 -67.23 10.50
CA PRO A 52 25.89 -67.49 9.11
C PRO A 52 27.41 -67.51 8.94
N ASP A 53 27.91 -68.45 8.14
CA ASP A 53 29.31 -68.52 7.76
C ASP A 53 29.74 -67.26 7.00
N ASP A 54 31.05 -66.99 6.98
CA ASP A 54 31.64 -65.79 6.40
C ASP A 54 31.25 -65.63 4.93
N ASP A 55 31.27 -66.72 4.16
CA ASP A 55 30.82 -66.76 2.76
C ASP A 55 29.35 -66.31 2.58
N ALA A 56 28.48 -66.61 3.55
CA ALA A 56 27.08 -66.22 3.52
C ALA A 56 26.87 -64.75 3.92
N LEU A 57 27.74 -64.21 4.79
CA LEU A 57 27.74 -62.82 5.19
C LEU A 57 28.34 -61.92 4.10
N GLU A 58 29.46 -62.32 3.51
CA GLU A 58 30.20 -61.56 2.50
C GLU A 58 29.68 -61.74 1.07
N GLY A 59 28.92 -62.79 0.78
CA GLY A 59 28.30 -63.02 -0.53
C GLY A 59 26.91 -62.37 -0.67
N ASN A 60 25.91 -63.21 -0.91
CA ASN A 60 24.54 -62.80 -1.26
C ASN A 60 23.87 -61.84 -0.26
N ARG A 61 24.26 -61.88 1.02
CA ARG A 61 23.69 -61.01 2.05
C ARG A 61 24.29 -59.61 1.99
N LEU A 62 25.61 -59.50 1.90
CA LEU A 62 26.30 -58.23 1.70
C LEU A 62 25.82 -57.54 0.42
N GLU A 63 25.80 -58.25 -0.71
CA GLU A 63 25.34 -57.71 -1.99
C GLU A 63 23.92 -57.13 -1.91
N ARG A 64 23.00 -57.81 -1.22
CA ARG A 64 21.62 -57.33 -1.03
C ARG A 64 21.55 -56.03 -0.24
N VAL A 65 22.31 -55.94 0.85
CA VAL A 65 22.35 -54.74 1.71
C VAL A 65 23.04 -53.60 0.96
N GLN A 66 24.11 -53.89 0.24
CA GLN A 66 24.85 -52.91 -0.55
C GLN A 66 24.02 -52.38 -1.72
N ALA A 67 23.26 -53.25 -2.41
CA ALA A 67 22.31 -52.85 -3.44
C ALA A 67 21.23 -51.91 -2.88
N PHE A 68 20.73 -52.17 -1.68
CA PHE A 68 19.79 -51.27 -1.00
C PHE A 68 20.44 -49.92 -0.64
N GLY A 69 21.70 -49.95 -0.17
CA GLY A 69 22.49 -48.75 0.09
C GLY A 69 22.67 -47.90 -1.17
N VAL A 70 23.04 -48.51 -2.29
CA VAL A 70 23.18 -47.84 -3.60
C VAL A 70 21.83 -47.32 -4.09
N LEU A 71 20.74 -48.06 -3.91
CA LEU A 71 19.39 -47.59 -4.25
C LEU A 71 19.00 -46.34 -3.45
N MET A 72 19.23 -46.33 -2.13
CA MET A 72 18.94 -45.16 -1.31
C MET A 72 19.83 -43.96 -1.69
N LEU A 73 21.11 -44.21 -1.97
CA LEU A 73 22.02 -43.19 -2.50
C LEU A 73 21.52 -42.61 -3.83
N LEU A 74 21.05 -43.46 -4.74
CA LEU A 74 20.49 -43.06 -6.03
C LEU A 74 19.21 -42.24 -5.85
N ILE A 75 18.31 -42.63 -4.94
CA ILE A 75 17.11 -41.86 -4.61
C ILE A 75 17.48 -40.48 -4.08
N ILE A 76 18.41 -40.38 -3.13
CA ILE A 76 18.84 -39.09 -2.58
C ILE A 76 19.52 -38.24 -3.65
N ALA A 77 20.39 -38.86 -4.45
CA ALA A 77 21.13 -38.20 -5.53
C ALA A 77 20.20 -37.65 -6.63
N LEU A 78 19.04 -38.27 -6.86
CA LEU A 78 18.04 -37.77 -7.81
C LEU A 78 17.02 -36.81 -7.15
N ALA A 79 16.60 -37.08 -5.92
CA ALA A 79 15.57 -36.31 -5.23
C ALA A 79 16.05 -34.89 -4.90
N LEU A 80 17.31 -34.72 -4.48
CA LEU A 80 17.87 -33.40 -4.13
C LEU A 80 17.91 -32.45 -5.34
N PRO A 81 18.45 -32.83 -6.52
CA PRO A 81 18.39 -31.99 -7.71
C PRO A 81 16.96 -31.66 -8.15
N VAL A 82 16.04 -32.65 -8.11
CA VAL A 82 14.63 -32.43 -8.48
C VAL A 82 13.94 -31.46 -7.51
N TYR A 83 14.19 -31.60 -6.21
CA TYR A 83 13.69 -30.67 -5.19
C TYR A 83 14.22 -29.25 -5.43
N TRP A 84 15.53 -29.13 -5.66
CA TRP A 84 16.17 -27.85 -5.92
C TRP A 84 15.64 -27.17 -7.19
N LEU A 85 15.39 -27.91 -8.27
CA LEU A 85 14.76 -27.38 -9.49
C LEU A 85 13.34 -26.83 -9.24
N ARG A 86 12.61 -27.39 -8.26
CA ARG A 86 11.24 -26.96 -7.91
C ARG A 86 11.21 -25.86 -6.83
N GLU A 87 12.33 -25.61 -6.16
CA GLU A 87 12.44 -24.67 -5.04
C GLU A 87 12.07 -23.23 -5.42
N GLY A 88 12.44 -22.77 -6.62
CA GLY A 88 12.07 -21.43 -7.11
C GLY A 88 10.55 -21.22 -7.20
N GLY A 89 9.81 -22.24 -7.69
CA GLY A 89 8.35 -22.21 -7.73
C GLY A 89 7.71 -22.23 -6.35
N ARG A 90 8.31 -22.95 -5.39
CA ARG A 90 7.85 -22.96 -3.99
C ARG A 90 8.04 -21.60 -3.32
N ARG A 91 9.20 -20.95 -3.52
CA ARG A 91 9.49 -19.62 -2.97
C ARG A 91 8.56 -18.56 -3.52
N SER A 92 8.44 -18.46 -4.84
CA SER A 92 7.52 -17.51 -5.50
C SER A 92 6.04 -17.76 -5.14
N GLY A 93 5.64 -19.02 -4.94
CA GLY A 93 4.31 -19.37 -4.44
C GLY A 93 4.08 -18.95 -2.99
N ALA A 94 5.09 -19.12 -2.12
CA ALA A 94 5.02 -18.69 -0.73
C ALA A 94 4.94 -17.17 -0.62
N GLU A 95 5.78 -16.45 -1.36
CA GLU A 95 5.81 -14.98 -1.42
C GLU A 95 4.46 -14.40 -1.84
N ARG A 96 3.93 -14.83 -3.00
CA ARG A 96 2.57 -14.44 -3.44
C ARG A 96 1.52 -14.77 -2.38
N GLY A 97 1.60 -15.96 -1.77
CA GLY A 97 0.66 -16.36 -0.72
C GLY A 97 0.75 -15.48 0.54
N PHE A 98 1.93 -14.98 0.90
CA PHE A 98 2.09 -14.03 2.00
C PHE A 98 1.54 -12.66 1.64
N SER A 99 1.88 -12.12 0.46
CA SER A 99 1.40 -10.82 0.00
C SER A 99 -0.13 -10.78 -0.09
N GLU A 100 -0.76 -11.81 -0.66
CA GLU A 100 -2.23 -11.90 -0.74
C GLU A 100 -2.90 -11.96 0.64
N ARG A 101 -2.31 -12.69 1.60
CA ARG A 101 -2.82 -12.74 2.97
C ARG A 101 -2.64 -11.42 3.71
N ALA A 102 -1.52 -10.74 3.48
CA ALA A 102 -1.26 -9.41 4.04
C ALA A 102 -2.26 -8.40 3.49
N ALA A 103 -2.46 -8.37 2.17
CA ALA A 103 -3.45 -7.50 1.51
C ALA A 103 -4.88 -7.79 1.99
N ALA A 104 -5.30 -9.06 2.07
CA ALA A 104 -6.62 -9.40 2.60
C ALA A 104 -6.79 -9.08 4.10
N ALA A 105 -5.70 -9.10 4.88
CA ALA A 105 -5.73 -8.63 6.27
C ALA A 105 -5.81 -7.11 6.35
N GLY A 106 -5.13 -6.39 5.44
CA GLY A 106 -5.19 -4.95 5.31
C GLY A 106 -6.58 -4.46 4.92
N GLU A 107 -7.22 -5.11 3.94
CA GLU A 107 -8.59 -4.82 3.52
C GLU A 107 -9.58 -4.90 4.69
N ARG A 108 -9.59 -6.02 5.43
CA ARG A 108 -10.43 -6.16 6.62
C ARG A 108 -10.15 -5.09 7.67
N LEU A 109 -8.87 -4.76 7.87
CA LEU A 109 -8.49 -3.71 8.81
C LEU A 109 -8.99 -2.33 8.33
N ALA A 110 -8.91 -2.03 7.03
CA ALA A 110 -9.41 -0.79 6.45
C ALA A 110 -10.93 -0.66 6.58
N GLU A 111 -11.67 -1.78 6.46
CA GLU A 111 -13.10 -1.84 6.74
C GLU A 111 -13.40 -1.60 8.22
N GLU A 112 -12.69 -2.28 9.14
CA GLU A 112 -12.88 -2.13 10.59
C GLU A 112 -12.58 -0.71 11.10
N LEU A 113 -11.60 -0.04 10.48
CA LEU A 113 -11.21 1.34 10.80
C LEU A 113 -11.98 2.38 9.98
N GLU A 114 -12.91 1.95 9.14
CA GLU A 114 -13.74 2.82 8.31
C GLU A 114 -12.93 3.77 7.41
N CYS A 115 -11.76 3.34 6.90
CA CYS A 115 -10.91 4.18 6.04
C CYS A 115 -11.69 4.74 4.83
N VAL A 116 -12.60 3.94 4.27
CA VAL A 116 -13.47 4.28 3.14
C VAL A 116 -14.48 5.38 3.45
N VAL A 117 -14.85 5.61 4.71
CA VAL A 117 -15.75 6.71 5.10
C VAL A 117 -15.15 8.05 4.70
N CYS A 118 -13.83 8.18 4.84
CA CYS A 118 -13.11 9.38 4.39
C CYS A 118 -12.61 9.24 2.95
N HIS A 119 -12.15 8.06 2.51
CA HIS A 119 -11.42 7.92 1.25
C HIS A 119 -12.23 7.39 0.05
N GLY A 120 -13.54 7.16 0.20
CA GLY A 120 -14.36 6.59 -0.86
C GLY A 120 -14.37 5.06 -0.79
N ALA A 121 -15.50 4.44 -1.14
CA ALA A 121 -15.61 2.99 -1.22
C ALA A 121 -14.85 2.40 -2.41
N ASP A 122 -14.67 3.20 -3.45
CA ASP A 122 -13.86 2.96 -4.65
C ASP A 122 -12.40 3.38 -4.47
N LEU A 123 -12.02 3.92 -3.30
CA LEU A 123 -10.69 4.49 -3.04
C LEU A 123 -10.33 5.71 -3.90
N GLY A 124 -11.24 6.20 -4.75
CA GLY A 124 -11.05 7.37 -5.61
C GLY A 124 -11.03 8.71 -4.86
N GLY A 125 -11.20 8.67 -3.53
CA GLY A 125 -11.19 9.85 -2.67
C GLY A 125 -12.52 10.59 -2.70
N ALA A 126 -12.45 11.91 -2.55
CA ALA A 126 -13.59 12.85 -2.65
C ALA A 126 -14.64 12.79 -1.54
N ASN A 127 -14.65 11.77 -0.69
CA ASN A 127 -15.45 11.78 0.53
C ASN A 127 -15.00 12.89 1.49
N TYR A 128 -15.96 13.35 2.27
CA TYR A 128 -15.89 14.57 3.05
C TYR A 128 -15.79 14.21 4.53
N ALA A 129 -14.58 14.29 5.09
CA ALA A 129 -14.37 14.02 6.51
C ALA A 129 -14.86 15.22 7.34
N PRO A 130 -15.76 15.05 8.32
CA PRO A 130 -16.17 16.15 9.19
C PRO A 130 -14.97 16.59 10.05
N VAL A 131 -14.62 17.85 9.97
CA VAL A 131 -13.50 18.45 10.69
C VAL A 131 -13.92 19.74 11.37
N VAL A 132 -13.25 20.03 12.49
CA VAL A 132 -13.36 21.29 13.20
C VAL A 132 -12.11 22.10 12.86
N LEU A 133 -12.29 23.23 12.17
CA LEU A 133 -11.19 24.09 11.76
C LEU A 133 -11.28 25.44 12.45
N ASP A 134 -10.14 25.94 12.91
CA ASP A 134 -9.99 27.36 13.23
C ASP A 134 -9.61 28.13 11.95
N ILE A 135 -10.51 28.99 11.50
CA ILE A 135 -10.30 29.83 10.31
C ILE A 135 -9.94 31.28 10.66
N GLY A 136 -9.95 31.66 11.95
CA GLY A 136 -9.69 33.02 12.45
C GLY A 136 -8.21 33.39 12.45
N ASN A 137 -7.38 32.51 13.02
CA ASN A 137 -5.97 32.81 13.32
C ASN A 137 -5.07 32.95 12.06
N GLN A 138 -5.39 32.32 10.93
CA GLN A 138 -4.44 32.26 9.82
C GLN A 138 -4.16 33.62 9.13
N PHE A 139 -5.04 34.63 9.28
CA PHE A 139 -4.87 35.95 8.60
C PHE A 139 -5.47 37.14 9.38
N SER A 140 -5.66 37.03 10.70
CA SER A 140 -6.21 38.14 11.50
C SER A 140 -5.77 38.13 12.97
N ASP A 141 -5.74 39.34 13.51
CA ASP A 141 -5.64 39.76 14.90
C ASP A 141 -6.92 39.52 15.74
N GLN A 142 -7.95 38.86 15.20
CA GLN A 142 -9.21 38.52 15.85
C GLN A 142 -9.23 37.09 16.43
N ASP A 143 -10.16 36.85 17.35
CA ASP A 143 -10.34 35.59 18.06
C ASP A 143 -10.58 34.37 17.14
N THR A 144 -10.12 33.21 17.60
CA THR A 144 -10.31 31.87 17.04
C THR A 144 -11.73 31.66 16.51
N TYR A 145 -11.86 31.34 15.23
CA TYR A 145 -13.17 31.14 14.60
C TYR A 145 -13.32 29.67 14.21
N ILE A 146 -14.00 28.91 15.08
CA ILE A 146 -14.14 27.47 14.95
C ILE A 146 -15.34 27.14 14.08
N VAL A 147 -15.12 26.46 12.96
CA VAL A 147 -16.19 26.01 12.05
C VAL A 147 -16.20 24.49 11.93
N LYS A 148 -17.40 23.90 11.86
CA LYS A 148 -17.59 22.50 11.45
C LYS A 148 -17.73 22.48 9.94
N THR A 149 -16.76 21.90 9.26
CA THR A 149 -16.73 21.79 7.80
C THR A 149 -16.31 20.38 7.38
N THR A 150 -16.31 20.14 6.09
CA THR A 150 -15.90 18.89 5.49
C THR A 150 -14.55 19.03 4.81
N TRP A 151 -13.66 18.07 5.05
CA TRP A 151 -12.37 17.97 4.37
C TRP A 151 -12.44 16.97 3.22
N ARG A 152 -12.16 17.42 2.00
CA ARG A 152 -12.11 16.52 0.83
C ARG A 152 -10.88 15.61 0.90
N ALA A 153 -11.07 14.33 1.14
CA ALA A 153 -9.96 13.38 1.24
C ALA A 153 -9.29 13.11 -0.14
N PRO A 154 -8.00 12.77 -0.16
CA PRO A 154 -7.32 12.37 -1.39
C PRO A 154 -7.69 10.93 -1.76
N ALA A 155 -7.61 10.63 -3.06
CA ALA A 155 -7.68 9.27 -3.57
C ALA A 155 -6.54 8.41 -2.99
N LEU A 156 -6.80 7.13 -2.73
CA LEU A 156 -5.85 6.14 -2.22
C LEU A 156 -5.38 5.17 -3.31
N ASP A 157 -6.22 4.90 -4.29
CA ASP A 157 -5.94 4.07 -5.47
C ASP A 157 -4.77 4.58 -6.35
N THR A 158 -4.52 5.88 -6.32
CA THR A 158 -3.42 6.58 -7.02
C THR A 158 -2.30 7.00 -6.07
N VAL A 159 -2.23 6.44 -4.85
CA VAL A 159 -1.21 6.83 -3.86
C VAL A 159 0.20 6.47 -4.33
N PHE A 160 0.40 5.31 -4.95
CA PHE A 160 1.70 4.84 -5.47
C PHE A 160 2.12 5.51 -6.79
N ALA A 161 1.20 6.23 -7.44
CA ALA A 161 1.55 7.09 -8.57
C ALA A 161 2.15 8.44 -8.10
N ARG A 162 2.07 8.74 -6.80
CA ARG A 162 2.47 10.03 -6.21
C ARG A 162 3.55 9.93 -5.14
N PHE A 163 3.61 8.81 -4.44
CA PHE A 163 4.55 8.52 -3.36
C PHE A 163 5.20 7.17 -3.62
N ASP A 164 6.46 7.01 -3.17
CA ASP A 164 7.21 5.77 -3.33
C ASP A 164 7.16 5.24 -4.79
N THR A 165 7.19 6.15 -5.78
CA THR A 165 6.93 5.82 -7.19
C THR A 165 7.93 4.79 -7.72
N ASP A 166 9.18 4.87 -7.29
CA ASP A 166 10.24 3.94 -7.68
C ASP A 166 10.27 2.63 -6.88
N ALA A 167 9.33 2.42 -5.95
CA ALA A 167 9.23 1.15 -5.24
C ALA A 167 8.82 0.02 -6.22
N GLU A 168 9.55 -1.08 -6.17
CA GLU A 168 9.21 -2.33 -6.87
C GLU A 168 8.61 -3.35 -5.90
N THR A 169 8.94 -3.22 -4.62
CA THR A 169 8.54 -4.14 -3.55
C THR A 169 7.95 -3.41 -2.35
N LEU A 170 7.17 -4.13 -1.52
CA LEU A 170 6.56 -3.56 -0.31
C LEU A 170 7.57 -3.09 0.74
N ASP A 171 8.79 -3.64 0.72
CA ASP A 171 9.87 -3.28 1.66
C ASP A 171 10.48 -1.91 1.33
N GLU A 172 10.28 -1.41 0.12
CA GLU A 172 10.77 -0.10 -0.34
C GLU A 172 9.78 1.04 -0.05
N VAL A 173 8.56 0.72 0.39
CA VAL A 173 7.50 1.69 0.68
C VAL A 173 7.76 2.37 2.03
N ASN A 174 8.17 3.64 1.98
CA ASN A 174 8.57 4.43 3.13
C ASN A 174 7.68 5.65 3.36
N GLU A 175 7.35 6.42 2.32
CA GLU A 175 6.57 7.65 2.45
C GLU A 175 5.13 7.35 2.87
N ILE A 176 4.49 6.38 2.22
CA ILE A 176 3.11 5.98 2.58
C ILE A 176 3.06 5.41 4.00
N ARG A 177 4.10 4.66 4.39
CA ARG A 177 4.25 4.18 5.77
C ARG A 177 4.37 5.32 6.77
N GLN A 178 5.11 6.37 6.44
CA GLN A 178 5.25 7.56 7.27
C GLN A 178 3.91 8.31 7.39
N ILE A 179 3.16 8.44 6.29
CA ILE A 179 1.81 9.03 6.28
C ILE A 179 0.86 8.23 7.20
N LEU A 180 0.87 6.89 7.12
CA LEU A 180 0.04 6.05 8.00
C LEU A 180 0.49 6.14 9.46
N ASN A 181 1.80 6.18 9.72
CA ASN A 181 2.33 6.24 11.07
C ASN A 181 1.99 7.55 11.78
N TYR A 182 2.07 8.69 11.09
CA TYR A 182 2.03 10.01 11.71
C TYR A 182 0.85 10.87 11.28
N GLY A 183 0.07 10.42 10.30
CA GLY A 183 -1.01 11.19 9.70
C GLY A 183 -0.51 12.25 8.72
N ARG A 184 -1.45 12.86 7.99
CA ARG A 184 -1.20 13.96 7.06
C ARG A 184 -2.43 14.85 6.94
N GLY A 185 -2.26 16.13 7.25
CA GLY A 185 -3.30 17.15 7.16
C GLY A 185 -4.30 16.99 8.30
N VAL A 186 -5.50 16.53 7.98
CA VAL A 186 -6.54 16.18 8.97
C VAL A 186 -6.62 14.67 9.22
N MET A 187 -5.91 13.85 8.43
CA MET A 187 -5.83 12.42 8.66
C MET A 187 -5.00 12.18 9.93
N PRO A 188 -5.54 11.50 10.95
CA PRO A 188 -4.82 11.23 12.19
C PRO A 188 -3.67 10.24 11.97
N ALA A 189 -2.79 10.16 12.96
CA ALA A 189 -1.79 9.10 13.05
C ALA A 189 -2.48 7.75 13.33
N TRP A 190 -2.17 6.74 12.52
CA TRP A 190 -2.70 5.38 12.71
C TRP A 190 -1.66 4.42 13.26
N GLY A 191 -0.38 4.57 12.92
CA GLY A 191 0.68 3.73 13.47
C GLY A 191 1.12 4.12 14.87
N LEU A 192 1.58 3.13 15.64
CA LEU A 192 2.16 3.32 16.98
C LEU A 192 3.22 4.43 17.05
N PRO A 193 4.14 4.61 16.07
CA PRO A 193 5.15 5.67 16.15
C PRO A 193 4.58 7.09 16.24
N GLY A 194 3.42 7.36 15.64
CA GLY A 194 2.71 8.64 15.76
C GLY A 194 1.64 8.66 16.85
N GLY A 195 1.56 7.62 17.69
CA GLY A 195 0.57 7.49 18.76
C GLY A 195 -0.77 6.88 18.33
N GLY A 196 -0.86 6.34 17.11
CA GLY A 196 -2.04 5.63 16.63
C GLY A 196 -2.13 4.19 17.14
N PRO A 197 -3.27 3.48 16.87
CA PRO A 197 -3.54 2.16 17.44
C PRO A 197 -2.84 0.98 16.74
N LEU A 198 -2.24 1.19 15.57
CA LEU A 198 -1.80 0.09 14.70
C LEU A 198 -0.35 -0.30 14.92
N THR A 199 -0.13 -1.61 15.06
CA THR A 199 1.20 -2.21 15.06
C THR A 199 1.90 -2.07 13.70
N PRO A 200 3.24 -2.17 13.63
CA PRO A 200 3.97 -2.11 12.36
C PRO A 200 3.44 -3.11 11.31
N GLN A 201 3.15 -4.34 11.72
CA GLN A 201 2.59 -5.37 10.83
C GLN A 201 1.19 -5.03 10.31
N GLN A 202 0.37 -4.35 11.11
CA GLN A 202 -0.95 -3.89 10.67
C GLN A 202 -0.82 -2.76 9.64
N VAL A 203 0.15 -1.87 9.81
CA VAL A 203 0.50 -0.86 8.81
C VAL A 203 1.02 -1.52 7.52
N ASP A 204 1.88 -2.54 7.63
CA ASP A 204 2.34 -3.34 6.47
C ASP A 204 1.18 -3.96 5.70
N ASN A 205 0.20 -4.52 6.42
CA ASN A 205 -0.98 -5.12 5.79
C ASN A 205 -1.81 -4.07 5.03
N LEU A 206 -1.99 -2.87 5.60
CA LEU A 206 -2.66 -1.77 4.90
C LEU A 206 -1.90 -1.36 3.64
N ILE A 207 -0.57 -1.26 3.70
CA ILE A 207 0.26 -0.95 2.53
C ILE A 207 0.15 -2.05 1.49
N ALA A 208 0.16 -3.32 1.88
CA ALA A 208 -0.03 -4.45 0.97
C ALA A 208 -1.40 -4.42 0.29
N TRP A 209 -2.45 -4.02 1.02
CA TRP A 209 -3.78 -3.81 0.47
C TRP A 209 -3.82 -2.67 -0.53
N LEU A 210 -3.33 -1.48 -0.15
CA LEU A 210 -3.22 -0.33 -1.04
C LEU A 210 -2.41 -0.66 -2.30
N TRP A 211 -1.34 -1.46 -2.15
CA TRP A 211 -0.54 -1.92 -3.28
C TRP A 211 -1.41 -2.77 -4.20
N ARG A 212 -2.18 -3.73 -3.68
CA ARG A 212 -3.05 -4.58 -4.48
C ARG A 212 -4.16 -3.80 -5.21
N GLU A 213 -4.77 -2.81 -4.55
CA GLU A 213 -5.88 -2.03 -5.09
C GLU A 213 -5.47 -0.85 -5.99
N ARG A 214 -4.17 -0.58 -6.12
CA ARG A 214 -3.69 0.59 -6.88
C ARG A 214 -4.11 0.50 -8.36
N LEU A 215 -4.43 1.66 -8.92
CA LEU A 215 -4.57 1.79 -10.37
C LEU A 215 -3.21 1.66 -11.06
N SER A 216 -3.24 1.20 -12.31
CA SER A 216 -2.07 1.36 -13.19
C SER A 216 -1.83 2.83 -13.52
N ASP A 217 -0.60 3.18 -13.88
CA ASP A 217 -0.26 4.55 -14.29
C ASP A 217 -1.14 5.03 -15.46
N GLU A 218 -1.53 4.13 -16.37
CA GLU A 218 -2.43 4.46 -17.49
C GLU A 218 -3.84 4.82 -17.02
N GLU A 219 -4.42 4.01 -16.14
CA GLU A 219 -5.74 4.28 -15.55
C GLU A 219 -5.72 5.59 -14.73
N ALA A 220 -4.66 5.83 -13.96
CA ALA A 220 -4.50 7.05 -13.19
C ALA A 220 -4.40 8.30 -14.08
N ARG A 221 -3.74 8.20 -15.24
CA ARG A 221 -3.66 9.28 -16.24
C ARG A 221 -5.01 9.54 -16.90
N GLU A 222 -5.75 8.50 -17.23
CA GLU A 222 -7.09 8.65 -17.82
C GLU A 222 -8.05 9.32 -16.83
N ASP A 223 -8.04 8.91 -15.55
CA ASP A 223 -8.86 9.54 -14.52
C ASP A 223 -8.49 11.02 -14.32
N ALA A 224 -7.20 11.35 -14.34
CA ALA A 224 -6.74 12.73 -14.25
C ALA A 224 -7.17 13.56 -15.47
N LEU A 225 -7.12 12.98 -16.68
CA LEU A 225 -7.57 13.61 -17.91
C LEU A 225 -9.07 13.90 -17.86
N VAL A 226 -9.88 12.93 -17.42
CA VAL A 226 -11.33 13.10 -17.26
C VAL A 226 -11.65 14.18 -16.23
N ALA A 227 -10.96 14.19 -15.08
CA ALA A 227 -11.14 15.21 -14.05
C ALA A 227 -10.80 16.61 -14.60
N LYS A 228 -9.67 16.75 -15.31
CA LYS A 228 -9.27 18.00 -15.96
C LYS A 228 -10.32 18.48 -16.95
N GLN A 229 -10.79 17.61 -17.86
CA GLN A 229 -11.78 17.97 -18.88
C GLN A 229 -13.11 18.42 -18.25
N SER A 230 -13.56 17.72 -17.20
CA SER A 230 -14.77 18.08 -16.47
C SER A 230 -14.66 19.47 -15.84
N GLU A 231 -13.55 19.76 -15.17
CA GLU A 231 -13.32 21.05 -14.51
C GLU A 231 -13.14 22.20 -15.52
N MET A 232 -12.42 21.96 -16.63
CA MET A 232 -12.30 22.94 -17.71
C MET A 232 -13.65 23.26 -18.38
N ALA A 233 -14.53 22.26 -18.52
CA ALA A 233 -15.87 22.47 -19.06
C ALA A 233 -16.78 23.24 -18.08
N ALA A 234 -16.62 23.01 -16.78
CA ALA A 234 -17.36 23.71 -15.72
C ALA A 234 -16.88 25.16 -15.52
N HIS A 235 -15.60 25.42 -15.79
CA HIS A 235 -14.92 26.70 -15.54
C HIS A 235 -14.18 27.23 -16.77
N PRO A 236 -14.89 27.60 -17.86
CA PRO A 236 -14.28 28.04 -19.11
C PRO A 236 -13.48 29.35 -18.98
N GLU A 237 -13.64 30.09 -17.88
CA GLU A 237 -12.88 31.29 -17.55
C GLU A 237 -11.45 31.01 -17.04
N LYS A 238 -11.18 29.78 -16.57
CA LYS A 238 -9.90 29.41 -15.97
C LYS A 238 -8.96 28.83 -17.03
N THR A 239 -7.67 29.12 -16.87
CA THR A 239 -6.63 28.50 -17.69
C THR A 239 -6.45 27.03 -17.30
N GLU A 240 -5.90 26.22 -18.22
CA GLU A 240 -5.59 24.81 -17.93
C GLU A 240 -4.65 24.68 -16.73
N GLY A 241 -3.61 25.51 -16.64
CA GLY A 241 -2.67 25.54 -15.51
C GLY A 241 -3.36 25.84 -14.17
N GLN A 242 -4.33 26.76 -14.16
CA GLN A 242 -5.11 27.05 -12.96
C GLN A 242 -5.96 25.85 -12.55
N ILE A 243 -6.68 25.21 -13.48
CA ILE A 243 -7.50 24.02 -13.20
C ILE A 243 -6.65 22.90 -12.62
N LEU A 244 -5.53 22.59 -13.26
CA LEU A 244 -4.62 21.55 -12.79
C LEU A 244 -4.04 21.87 -11.41
N PHE A 245 -3.64 23.12 -11.17
CA PHE A 245 -3.20 23.57 -9.86
C PHE A 245 -4.28 23.38 -8.78
N GLU A 246 -5.52 23.71 -9.10
CA GLU A 246 -6.68 23.59 -8.20
C GLU A 246 -7.02 22.13 -7.85
N ILE A 247 -6.88 21.21 -8.81
CA ILE A 247 -7.10 19.76 -8.62
C ILE A 247 -5.98 19.15 -7.75
N HIS A 248 -4.72 19.46 -8.06
CA HIS A 248 -3.56 18.71 -7.54
C HIS A 248 -2.79 19.43 -6.42
N CYS A 249 -2.62 20.75 -6.51
CA CYS A 249 -1.64 21.50 -5.70
C CYS A 249 -2.29 22.32 -4.58
N ALA A 250 -3.44 22.95 -4.87
CA ALA A 250 -4.09 23.91 -3.99
C ALA A 250 -4.44 23.34 -2.61
N ARG A 251 -4.60 22.02 -2.48
CA ARG A 251 -4.83 21.34 -1.19
C ARG A 251 -3.75 21.64 -0.14
N CYS A 252 -2.50 21.78 -0.59
CA CYS A 252 -1.36 22.09 0.28
C CYS A 252 -0.92 23.55 0.18
N HIS A 253 -1.09 24.16 -0.99
CA HIS A 253 -0.56 25.48 -1.32
C HIS A 253 -1.58 26.62 -1.27
N THR A 254 -2.86 26.33 -1.00
CA THR A 254 -3.90 27.35 -0.87
C THR A 254 -4.65 27.19 0.46
N PRO A 255 -4.71 28.24 1.31
CA PRO A 255 -5.46 28.20 2.55
C PRO A 255 -6.92 27.85 2.35
N ARG A 256 -7.47 27.05 3.26
CA ARG A 256 -8.88 26.62 3.30
C ARG A 256 -9.37 25.84 2.06
N TRP A 257 -8.51 25.61 1.06
CA TRP A 257 -8.88 24.89 -0.17
C TRP A 257 -9.61 23.56 0.07
N PRO A 258 -9.15 22.68 0.97
CA PRO A 258 -9.77 21.37 1.15
C PRO A 258 -11.08 21.41 1.95
N ALA A 259 -11.37 22.55 2.56
CA ALA A 259 -12.52 22.81 3.42
C ALA A 259 -13.50 23.83 2.83
N ARG A 260 -13.29 24.23 1.57
CA ARG A 260 -14.15 25.18 0.85
C ARG A 260 -15.55 24.61 0.71
N GLY A 261 -16.56 25.47 0.78
CA GLY A 261 -17.96 25.03 0.79
C GLY A 261 -18.74 25.58 1.97
N ALA A 262 -19.98 25.13 2.09
CA ALA A 262 -20.83 25.46 3.23
C ALA A 262 -20.28 24.81 4.52
N ALA A 263 -20.33 25.55 5.62
CA ALA A 263 -19.88 25.12 6.93
C ALA A 263 -20.82 25.60 8.03
N GLN A 264 -20.93 24.81 9.09
CA GLN A 264 -21.84 25.08 10.20
C GLN A 264 -21.09 25.78 11.35
N LEU A 265 -21.66 26.90 11.82
CA LEU A 265 -21.16 27.58 13.00
C LEU A 265 -21.53 26.81 14.29
N PRO A 266 -20.69 26.88 15.35
CA PRO A 266 -20.99 26.31 16.65
C PRO A 266 -22.29 26.85 17.25
N ASN A 267 -22.86 26.11 18.20
CA ASN A 267 -24.03 26.54 18.99
C ASN A 267 -25.26 26.97 18.15
N ASN A 268 -25.47 26.33 16.99
CA ASN A 268 -26.53 26.67 16.03
C ASN A 268 -26.43 28.11 15.49
N GLY A 269 -25.21 28.65 15.37
CA GLY A 269 -24.96 30.01 14.91
C GLY A 269 -25.24 30.28 13.43
N GLY A 270 -25.83 29.33 12.69
CA GLY A 270 -26.09 29.43 11.25
C GLY A 270 -25.00 28.82 10.37
N GLU A 271 -25.15 28.95 9.06
CA GLU A 271 -24.21 28.45 8.06
C GLU A 271 -23.35 29.59 7.51
N VAL A 272 -22.10 29.27 7.18
CA VAL A 272 -21.16 30.19 6.53
C VAL A 272 -20.54 29.51 5.32
N GLN A 273 -20.19 30.29 4.31
CA GLN A 273 -19.44 29.79 3.16
C GLN A 273 -17.94 29.96 3.40
N ILE A 274 -17.20 28.86 3.48
CA ILE A 274 -15.74 28.90 3.53
C ILE A 274 -15.22 29.14 2.12
N VAL A 275 -14.57 30.29 1.94
CA VAL A 275 -13.89 30.68 0.70
C VAL A 275 -12.38 30.37 0.85
N PRO A 276 -11.74 29.76 -0.16
CA PRO A 276 -10.29 29.63 -0.19
C PRO A 276 -9.59 30.97 -0.07
N GLY A 277 -8.39 30.98 0.51
CA GLY A 277 -7.50 32.14 0.40
C GLY A 277 -6.95 32.30 -1.02
N PRO A 278 -6.13 33.34 -1.27
CA PRO A 278 -5.46 33.54 -2.56
C PRO A 278 -4.69 32.29 -2.97
N ALA A 279 -4.76 31.95 -4.25
CA ALA A 279 -4.07 30.79 -4.80
C ALA A 279 -2.56 30.87 -4.50
N GLY A 280 -1.97 29.75 -4.10
CA GLY A 280 -0.53 29.65 -3.85
C GLY A 280 -0.03 30.39 -2.61
N SER A 281 -0.88 30.98 -1.76
CA SER A 281 -0.43 31.71 -0.56
C SER A 281 0.16 30.83 0.56
N GLY A 282 0.17 29.50 0.39
CA GLY A 282 0.80 28.55 1.30
C GLY A 282 -0.05 28.20 2.53
N ARG A 283 0.08 26.95 3.00
CA ARG A 283 -0.54 26.48 4.25
C ARG A 283 0.20 25.29 4.84
N TYR A 284 0.19 24.17 4.11
CA TYR A 284 0.99 22.98 4.44
C TYR A 284 2.26 22.94 3.60
N GLY A 285 2.16 23.38 2.34
CA GLY A 285 3.31 23.69 1.49
C GLY A 285 3.67 25.18 1.58
N PRO A 286 4.87 25.55 1.10
CA PRO A 286 5.30 26.94 1.01
C PRO A 286 4.41 27.75 0.06
N ALA A 287 4.49 29.08 0.16
CA ALA A 287 3.86 29.96 -0.80
C ALA A 287 4.52 29.87 -2.19
N LEU A 288 3.71 29.82 -3.23
CA LEU A 288 4.06 29.68 -4.64
C LEU A 288 3.67 30.96 -5.36
N ASN A 289 4.64 31.73 -5.81
CA ASN A 289 4.46 32.95 -6.59
C ASN A 289 5.72 33.24 -7.40
N THR A 290 5.68 34.23 -8.28
CA THR A 290 6.83 34.58 -9.14
C THR A 290 8.12 34.77 -8.34
N VAL A 291 8.06 35.41 -7.17
CA VAL A 291 9.24 35.73 -6.35
C VAL A 291 9.80 34.48 -5.65
N SER A 292 8.93 33.67 -5.03
CA SER A 292 9.39 32.46 -4.33
C SER A 292 9.92 31.42 -5.31
N LEU A 293 9.26 31.25 -6.45
CA LEU A 293 9.61 30.25 -7.45
C LEU A 293 10.83 30.64 -8.28
N GLU A 294 11.02 31.90 -8.66
CA GLU A 294 12.26 32.34 -9.30
C GLU A 294 13.48 32.15 -8.40
N ARG A 295 13.30 32.28 -7.08
CA ARG A 295 14.37 32.01 -6.11
C ARG A 295 14.65 30.52 -5.96
N LEU A 296 13.62 29.68 -5.90
CA LEU A 296 13.73 28.23 -5.71
C LEU A 296 14.19 27.52 -6.98
N PHE A 297 13.66 27.94 -8.12
CA PHE A 297 13.83 27.36 -9.44
C PHE A 297 14.10 28.49 -10.45
N PRO A 298 15.33 29.02 -10.53
CA PRO A 298 15.64 30.06 -11.51
C PRO A 298 15.28 29.64 -12.95
N ASP A 299 15.47 28.36 -13.28
CA ASP A 299 14.96 27.73 -14.50
C ASP A 299 13.57 27.11 -14.23
N ILE A 300 12.65 27.28 -15.18
CA ILE A 300 11.34 26.61 -15.12
C ILE A 300 11.44 25.12 -15.35
N GLU A 301 12.43 24.64 -16.10
CA GLU A 301 12.63 23.20 -16.31
C GLU A 301 12.96 22.47 -15.01
N ASP A 302 13.68 23.13 -14.08
CA ASP A 302 13.95 22.58 -12.75
C ASP A 302 12.65 22.46 -11.92
N GLN A 303 11.75 23.44 -12.03
CA GLN A 303 10.43 23.38 -11.38
C GLN A 303 9.59 22.25 -11.97
N ILE A 304 9.56 22.11 -13.30
CA ILE A 304 8.82 21.05 -13.99
C ILE A 304 9.35 19.67 -13.55
N SER A 305 10.67 19.49 -13.55
CA SER A 305 11.28 18.24 -13.09
C SER A 305 10.94 17.95 -11.62
N PHE A 306 10.91 18.97 -10.76
CA PHE A 306 10.54 18.81 -9.36
C PHE A 306 9.07 18.44 -9.18
N VAL A 307 8.15 19.06 -9.92
CA VAL A 307 6.71 18.69 -9.88
C VAL A 307 6.50 17.27 -10.40
N ALA A 308 7.26 16.85 -11.42
CA ALA A 308 7.19 15.50 -11.95
C ALA A 308 7.65 14.45 -10.93
N THR A 309 8.80 14.64 -10.30
CA THR A 309 9.42 13.65 -9.39
C THR A 309 8.90 13.74 -7.96
N GLY A 310 8.59 14.95 -7.48
CA GLY A 310 8.32 15.20 -6.07
C GLY A 310 9.58 15.20 -5.21
N ALA A 311 9.38 15.16 -3.89
CA ALA A 311 10.44 15.00 -2.91
C ALA A 311 9.92 14.32 -1.64
N ALA A 312 10.64 13.28 -1.22
CA ALA A 312 10.36 12.54 0.00
C ALA A 312 10.47 13.41 1.26
N ASP A 313 9.85 12.93 2.35
CA ASP A 313 9.90 13.58 3.65
C ASP A 313 11.35 13.86 4.11
N ASN A 314 11.57 15.07 4.65
CA ASN A 314 12.89 15.55 5.11
C ASN A 314 14.00 15.57 4.06
N VAL A 315 13.68 15.37 2.77
CA VAL A 315 14.62 15.61 1.68
C VAL A 315 14.48 17.07 1.25
N ALA A 316 15.57 17.82 1.41
CA ALA A 316 15.64 19.19 0.90
C ALA A 316 15.65 19.17 -0.63
N TYR A 317 15.01 20.17 -1.24
CA TYR A 317 15.15 20.46 -2.65
C TYR A 317 15.63 21.91 -2.80
N GLY A 318 16.72 22.11 -3.53
CA GLY A 318 17.39 23.41 -3.63
C GLY A 318 17.93 23.93 -2.29
N GLU A 319 17.82 25.25 -2.04
CA GLU A 319 18.30 25.88 -0.80
C GLU A 319 17.33 25.76 0.39
N PHE A 320 16.16 25.14 0.22
CA PHE A 320 15.18 25.03 1.30
C PHE A 320 15.34 23.72 2.08
N ALA A 321 15.71 23.83 3.36
CA ALA A 321 15.54 22.75 4.32
C ALA A 321 14.05 22.65 4.70
N ARG A 322 13.42 21.49 4.45
CA ARG A 322 12.06 21.24 4.97
C ARG A 322 12.11 20.95 6.47
N LEU A 323 11.16 21.53 7.20
CA LEU A 323 10.82 21.15 8.57
C LEU A 323 9.44 20.48 8.54
N GLY A 324 9.37 19.14 8.61
CA GLY A 324 8.13 18.43 8.90
C GLY A 324 7.70 17.32 7.93
N ASN A 325 6.61 16.65 8.32
CA ASN A 325 6.09 15.37 7.79
C ASN A 325 5.18 15.52 6.55
N TYR A 326 5.53 16.42 5.63
CA TYR A 326 4.72 16.76 4.47
C TYR A 326 5.57 16.87 3.21
N GLY A 327 6.16 15.75 2.78
CA GLY A 327 6.84 15.60 1.50
C GLY A 327 5.97 16.01 0.32
N MET A 328 6.60 16.39 -0.78
CA MET A 328 5.88 16.76 -2.00
C MET A 328 5.64 15.51 -2.85
N PRO A 329 4.38 15.16 -3.15
CA PRO A 329 4.10 14.09 -4.11
C PRO A 329 4.64 14.43 -5.50
N GLY A 330 5.10 13.40 -6.22
CA GLY A 330 5.39 13.51 -7.65
C GLY A 330 4.12 13.37 -8.49
N PHE A 331 4.10 14.02 -9.65
CA PHE A 331 2.94 14.00 -10.55
C PHE A 331 3.25 13.49 -11.96
N GLY A 332 4.52 13.16 -12.27
CA GLY A 332 4.94 12.74 -13.62
C GLY A 332 4.35 11.40 -14.10
N ARG A 333 3.81 10.59 -13.20
CA ARG A 333 3.09 9.36 -13.55
C ARG A 333 1.61 9.59 -13.88
N VAL A 334 1.05 10.71 -13.43
CA VAL A 334 -0.38 11.02 -13.54
C VAL A 334 -0.64 12.12 -14.57
N LEU A 335 0.30 13.07 -14.72
CA LEU A 335 0.21 14.21 -15.62
C LEU A 335 1.27 14.13 -16.72
N SER A 336 0.98 14.72 -17.87
CA SER A 336 1.94 14.92 -18.96
C SER A 336 2.88 16.10 -18.68
N ASP A 337 4.01 16.15 -19.39
CA ASP A 337 4.98 17.24 -19.27
C ASP A 337 4.37 18.61 -19.61
N ASP A 338 3.47 18.67 -20.59
CA ASP A 338 2.76 19.90 -20.98
C ASP A 338 1.79 20.36 -19.88
N GLU A 339 1.10 19.42 -19.21
CA GLU A 339 0.23 19.73 -18.07
C GLU A 339 1.02 20.22 -16.86
N ILE A 340 2.17 19.59 -16.58
CA ILE A 340 3.06 20.04 -15.51
C ILE A 340 3.65 21.42 -15.83
N ARG A 341 4.01 21.67 -17.09
CA ARG A 341 4.45 23.00 -17.54
C ARG A 341 3.35 24.04 -17.35
N ALA A 342 2.11 23.73 -17.73
CA ALA A 342 0.97 24.62 -17.50
C ALA A 342 0.76 24.95 -16.02
N ILE A 343 0.92 23.96 -15.11
CA ILE A 343 0.92 24.21 -13.66
C ILE A 343 2.05 25.17 -13.29
N ALA A 344 3.29 24.90 -13.71
CA ALA A 344 4.45 25.71 -13.36
C ALA A 344 4.32 27.17 -13.86
N GLU A 345 3.83 27.37 -15.07
CA GLU A 345 3.55 28.69 -15.64
C GLU A 345 2.46 29.43 -14.84
N TYR A 346 1.39 28.74 -14.46
CA TYR A 346 0.36 29.32 -13.60
C TYR A 346 0.92 29.72 -12.23
N GLU A 347 1.66 28.83 -11.56
CA GLU A 347 2.28 29.10 -10.25
C GLU A 347 3.22 30.32 -10.30
N ARG A 348 3.99 30.48 -11.39
CA ARG A 348 4.88 31.63 -11.61
C ARG A 348 4.11 32.90 -12.01
N SER A 349 2.86 32.78 -12.45
CA SER A 349 2.00 33.94 -12.73
C SER A 349 1.35 34.55 -11.47
N LEU A 350 1.36 33.83 -10.34
CA LEU A 350 0.73 34.29 -9.10
C LEU A 350 1.46 35.48 -8.50
N ASP A 351 0.71 36.54 -8.19
CA ASP A 351 1.24 37.79 -7.64
C ASP A 351 1.42 37.68 -6.10
N PRO A 352 2.65 37.85 -5.57
CA PRO A 352 2.87 37.90 -4.13
C PRO A 352 2.06 39.01 -3.43
N ALA A 353 1.75 40.12 -4.11
CA ALA A 353 0.95 41.19 -3.51
C ALA A 353 -0.45 40.67 -3.16
N GLU A 354 -1.13 39.97 -4.09
CA GLU A 354 -2.45 39.36 -3.87
C GLU A 354 -2.45 38.32 -2.75
N GLN A 355 -1.32 37.62 -2.56
CA GLN A 355 -1.16 36.63 -1.48
C GLN A 355 -0.95 37.28 -0.10
N THR A 356 -0.45 38.52 -0.04
CA THR A 356 -0.21 39.25 1.21
C THR A 356 -1.39 40.12 1.66
N THR A 357 -2.37 40.38 0.79
CA THR A 357 -3.47 41.34 1.03
C THR A 357 -4.71 40.78 1.72
N VAL A 358 -4.67 39.56 2.27
CA VAL A 358 -5.86 38.97 2.90
C VAL A 358 -6.11 39.60 4.28
N GLN A 359 -6.88 40.70 4.32
CA GLN A 359 -7.53 41.13 5.55
C GLN A 359 -8.82 40.33 5.75
N PHE A 360 -8.99 39.80 6.96
CA PHE A 360 -10.11 38.92 7.38
C PHE A 360 -11.52 39.45 7.13
N THR A 361 -11.66 40.76 6.92
CA THR A 361 -12.91 41.45 6.59
C THR A 361 -13.52 41.06 5.23
N GLU A 362 -12.78 40.43 4.32
CA GLU A 362 -13.32 39.93 3.04
C GLU A 362 -13.62 38.41 3.04
N LEU A 363 -13.33 37.71 4.15
CA LEU A 363 -13.28 36.24 4.19
C LEU A 363 -14.56 35.54 4.70
N HIS A 364 -15.60 36.30 5.00
CA HIS A 364 -16.93 35.77 5.35
C HIS A 364 -18.01 36.80 5.01
N THR A 365 -18.93 36.47 4.11
CA THR A 365 -20.18 37.24 3.95
C THR A 365 -21.19 36.65 4.92
N THR A 366 -21.51 37.37 6.01
CA THR A 366 -22.71 37.08 6.79
C THR A 366 -23.94 37.56 6.00
N GLU A 367 -25.04 36.81 6.02
CA GLU A 367 -26.28 37.17 5.30
C GLU A 367 -26.92 38.49 5.77
N ASP A 368 -26.39 39.14 6.81
CA ASP A 368 -26.95 40.35 7.40
C ASP A 368 -26.66 41.66 6.62
N ASN A 369 -26.00 41.60 5.46
CA ASN A 369 -25.81 42.76 4.57
C ASN A 369 -26.78 42.76 3.37
N LYS A 370 -28.08 42.88 3.66
CA LYS A 370 -29.10 43.40 2.73
C LYS A 370 -29.90 44.54 3.35
#